data_AF-A0AAU2U692-F1
#
_entry.id   AF-A0AAU2U692-F1
#
_cell.length_a   1.000
_cell.length_b   1.000
_cell.length_c   1.000
_cell.angle_alpha   90.00
_cell.angle_beta   90.00
_cell.angle_gamma   90.00
#
_symmetry.space_group_name_H-M   'P 1'
#
loop_
_entity.id
_entity.type
_entity.pdbx_description
1 polymer ?
#
loop_
_entity_poly.entity_id
_entity_poly.type
_entity_poly.pdbx_seq_one_letter_code
_entity_poly.pdbx_strand_id
1 'polypeptide(L)'
;MTAEDADKARKAIADLERIERLVTTVLVILGVGGLIFTAVNVTVFAKEHHVHWAIAWMLDPLVSVSLLAALFIDGKLSAHGYRPGGWPFALRWFAGLATWLMNCWGSLYPDAVFTGWPDRPDPAGLLLHSVIPVLVIFLAEAGAGYRKFAVGRKAAHSNTLSDWTDQEEARRKADADEARRRAEADRADEEAERKRAADLDAEEKRAAIEAQKARDLAEAESRKIRAESEAEARRAVQARADAEARRKADADDEERRRAAAAEEARLAKEAREQQALIDAENAERSARHASEAKAHEAELERQRILAEAQATATRTRAEAAAEAERLRAEAQIKADEEAREERRKAAEARRAATAEPTAIPSAEATAKSRKLSAVPQNRTAETDDVKGAEAKRKQIEAATFEAAVLVLLDSAPTRKDFAARYGRGETWGRDRYADADKAMVEDADFAARVLAEAERRTDPAPAHSA
;
A
#
# COMPACT_ATOMS: atom_id res chain seq x y z
N MET A 1 2.41 -17.53 21.32
CA MET A 1 0.99 -17.48 21.72
C MET A 1 0.27 -18.71 21.20
N THR A 2 -0.78 -19.17 21.88
CA THR A 2 -1.55 -20.35 21.47
C THR A 2 -2.83 -19.95 20.73
N ALA A 3 -3.40 -20.87 19.95
CA ALA A 3 -4.73 -20.67 19.35
C ALA A 3 -5.81 -20.43 20.43
N GLU A 4 -5.65 -21.04 21.61
CA GLU A 4 -6.51 -20.84 22.77
C GLU A 4 -6.48 -19.38 23.27
N ASP A 5 -5.32 -18.72 23.24
CA ASP A 5 -5.18 -17.32 23.62
C ASP A 5 -5.91 -16.39 22.64
N ALA A 6 -5.84 -16.69 21.34
CA ALA A 6 -6.55 -15.95 20.31
C ALA A 6 -8.08 -16.11 20.44
N ASP A 7 -8.56 -17.32 20.76
CA ASP A 7 -9.98 -17.56 21.03
C ASP A 7 -10.47 -16.84 22.28
N LYS A 8 -9.67 -16.85 23.36
CA LYS A 8 -9.96 -16.08 24.58
C LYS A 8 -10.03 -14.59 24.28
N ALA A 9 -9.11 -14.05 23.47
CA ALA A 9 -9.11 -12.65 23.07
C ALA A 9 -10.36 -12.29 22.24
N ARG A 10 -10.74 -13.12 21.26
CA ARG A 10 -11.96 -12.95 20.46
C ARG A 10 -13.22 -12.92 21.34
N LYS A 11 -13.33 -13.88 22.27
CA LYS A 11 -14.46 -13.95 23.20
C LYS A 11 -14.52 -12.73 24.12
N ALA A 12 -13.37 -12.30 24.65
CA ALA A 12 -13.28 -11.11 25.49
C ALA A 12 -13.71 -9.82 24.76
N ILE A 13 -13.33 -9.67 23.48
CA ILE A 13 -13.79 -8.54 22.65
C ILE A 13 -15.32 -8.58 22.49
N ALA A 14 -15.88 -9.73 22.15
CA ALA A 14 -17.34 -9.89 21.97
C ALA A 14 -18.12 -9.59 23.27
N ASP A 15 -17.59 -10.03 24.43
CA ASP A 15 -18.18 -9.75 25.73
C ASP A 15 -18.12 -8.25 26.06
N LEU A 16 -16.99 -7.58 25.78
CA LEU A 16 -16.85 -6.12 25.95
C LEU A 16 -17.82 -5.33 25.06
N GLU A 17 -18.05 -5.75 23.82
CA GLU A 17 -19.04 -5.13 22.93
C GLU A 17 -20.48 -5.34 23.41
N ARG A 18 -20.78 -6.49 24.03
CA ARG A 18 -22.09 -6.74 24.63
C ARG A 18 -22.31 -5.83 25.83
N ILE A 19 -21.32 -5.72 26.71
CA ILE A 19 -21.35 -4.83 27.88
C ILE A 19 -21.51 -3.37 27.43
N GLU A 20 -20.74 -2.92 26.42
CA GLU A 20 -20.82 -1.55 25.92
C GLU A 20 -22.20 -1.22 25.33
N ARG A 21 -22.81 -2.16 24.59
CA ARG A 21 -24.18 -2.03 24.09
C ARG A 21 -25.18 -1.93 25.23
N LEU A 22 -25.09 -2.81 26.23
CA LEU A 22 -25.98 -2.78 27.39
C LEU A 22 -25.86 -1.45 28.15
N VAL A 23 -24.63 -1.01 28.46
CA VAL A 23 -24.37 0.27 29.13
C VAL A 23 -24.94 1.43 28.31
N THR A 24 -24.76 1.42 26.99
CA THR A 24 -25.30 2.46 26.10
C THR A 24 -26.83 2.44 26.07
N THR A 25 -27.46 1.28 25.98
CA THR A 25 -28.92 1.16 26.01
C THR A 25 -29.49 1.65 27.34
N VAL A 26 -28.90 1.25 28.47
CA VAL A 26 -29.32 1.71 29.80
C VAL A 26 -29.17 3.23 29.94
N LEU A 27 -28.05 3.79 29.48
CA LEU A 27 -27.82 5.23 29.45
C LEU A 27 -28.83 5.98 28.60
N VAL A 28 -29.17 5.46 27.42
CA VAL A 28 -30.17 6.08 26.54
C VAL A 28 -31.56 6.03 27.18
N ILE A 29 -31.96 4.88 27.72
CA ILE A 29 -33.26 4.73 28.39
C ILE A 29 -33.37 5.69 29.58
N LEU A 30 -32.35 5.73 30.44
CA LEU A 30 -32.35 6.61 31.61
C LEU A 30 -32.22 8.08 31.23
N GLY A 31 -31.46 8.42 30.19
CA GLY A 31 -31.36 9.77 29.67
C GLY A 31 -32.69 10.28 29.10
N VAL A 32 -33.39 9.45 28.30
CA VAL A 32 -34.71 9.79 27.75
C VAL A 32 -35.77 9.85 28.86
N GLY A 33 -35.77 8.89 29.78
CA GLY A 33 -36.69 8.90 30.93
C GLY A 33 -36.47 10.10 31.83
N GLY A 34 -35.21 10.44 32.12
CA GLY A 34 -34.83 11.64 32.85
C GLY A 34 -35.28 12.91 32.15
N LEU A 35 -35.06 13.02 30.84
CA LEU A 35 -35.51 14.15 30.02
C LEU A 35 -37.03 14.35 30.07
N ILE A 36 -37.81 13.27 29.96
CA ILE A 36 -39.27 13.35 30.05
C ILE A 36 -39.68 13.85 31.44
N PHE A 37 -39.05 13.33 32.49
CA PHE A 37 -39.31 13.74 33.87
C PHE A 37 -39.00 15.22 34.10
N THR A 38 -37.82 15.70 33.68
CA THR A 38 -37.44 17.11 33.83
C THR A 38 -38.35 18.02 33.01
N ALA A 39 -38.70 17.63 31.79
CA ALA A 39 -39.56 18.44 30.93
C ALA A 39 -40.95 18.64 31.54
N VAL A 40 -41.51 17.59 32.15
CA VAL A 40 -42.79 17.68 32.87
C VAL A 40 -42.68 18.64 34.06
N ASN A 41 -41.66 18.48 34.91
CA ASN A 41 -41.49 19.32 36.10
C ASN A 41 -41.26 20.79 35.77
N VAL A 42 -40.37 21.07 34.80
CA VAL A 42 -40.10 22.44 34.34
C VAL A 42 -41.34 23.06 33.71
N THR A 43 -42.14 22.27 32.97
CA THR A 43 -43.40 22.77 32.39
C THR A 43 -44.42 23.14 33.48
N VAL A 44 -44.53 22.34 34.54
CA VAL A 44 -45.39 22.65 35.69
C VAL A 44 -44.91 23.92 36.39
N PHE A 45 -43.63 23.99 36.71
CA PHE A 45 -43.00 25.15 37.34
C PHE A 45 -43.21 26.44 36.53
N ALA A 46 -42.95 26.39 35.23
CA ALA A 46 -43.08 27.55 34.35
C ALA A 46 -44.55 28.01 34.23
N LYS A 47 -45.52 27.10 34.29
CA LYS A 47 -46.95 27.45 34.36
C LYS A 47 -47.30 28.20 35.64
N GLU A 48 -46.75 27.78 36.78
CA GLU A 48 -46.94 28.46 38.07
C GLU A 48 -46.37 29.89 38.07
N HIS A 49 -45.30 30.12 37.32
CA HIS A 49 -44.66 31.43 37.15
C HIS A 49 -45.18 32.25 35.95
N HIS A 50 -46.37 31.93 35.42
CA HIS A 50 -47.02 32.65 34.31
C HIS A 50 -46.18 32.73 33.02
N VAL A 51 -45.24 31.81 32.81
CA VAL A 51 -44.48 31.72 31.55
C VAL A 51 -45.38 31.11 30.47
N HIS A 52 -45.28 31.63 29.26
CA HIS A 52 -46.05 31.11 28.12
C HIS A 52 -45.74 29.61 27.89
N TRP A 53 -46.77 28.78 27.78
CA TRP A 53 -46.66 27.31 27.74
C TRP A 53 -45.71 26.80 26.65
N ALA A 54 -45.63 27.48 25.50
CA ALA A 54 -44.72 27.11 24.42
C ALA A 54 -43.24 27.30 24.79
N ILE A 55 -42.93 28.35 25.56
CA ILE A 55 -41.56 28.63 26.05
C ILE A 55 -41.21 27.61 27.13
N ALA A 56 -42.12 27.36 28.06
CA ALA A 56 -41.98 26.36 29.12
C ALA A 56 -41.62 24.97 28.59
N TRP A 57 -42.33 24.53 27.54
CA TRP A 57 -42.14 23.20 26.96
C TRP A 57 -40.87 23.09 26.10
N MET A 58 -40.42 24.17 25.46
CA MET A 58 -39.22 24.16 24.62
C MET A 58 -37.92 24.31 25.41
N LEU A 59 -37.94 24.95 26.58
CA LEU A 59 -36.73 25.31 27.31
C LEU A 59 -35.94 24.08 27.77
N ASP A 60 -36.62 23.10 28.39
CA ASP A 60 -35.95 21.92 28.94
C ASP A 60 -35.37 20.97 27.86
N PRO A 61 -36.09 20.63 26.78
CA PRO A 61 -35.53 19.85 25.68
C PRO A 61 -34.33 20.54 25.01
N LEU A 62 -34.36 21.86 24.86
CA LEU A 62 -33.31 22.60 24.15
C LEU A 62 -32.01 22.65 24.96
N VAL A 63 -32.12 22.87 26.28
CA VAL A 63 -30.99 22.78 27.22
C VAL A 63 -30.44 21.36 27.26
N SER A 64 -31.31 20.35 27.36
CA SER A 64 -30.92 18.95 27.44
C SER A 64 -30.27 18.43 26.16
N VAL A 65 -30.79 18.81 24.98
CA VAL A 65 -30.18 18.46 23.69
C VAL A 65 -28.83 19.15 23.53
N SER A 66 -28.70 20.40 23.98
CA SER A 66 -27.42 21.11 23.96
C SER A 66 -26.39 20.46 24.89
N LEU A 67 -26.82 20.02 26.08
CA LEU A 67 -25.97 19.27 27.00
C LEU A 67 -25.55 17.91 26.42
N LEU A 68 -26.50 17.19 25.82
CA LEU A 68 -26.24 15.90 25.17
C LEU A 68 -25.28 16.06 23.98
N ALA A 69 -25.46 17.10 23.17
CA ALA A 69 -24.56 17.43 22.06
C ALA A 69 -23.15 17.76 22.58
N ALA A 70 -23.02 18.58 23.62
CA ALA A 70 -21.74 18.91 24.23
C ALA A 70 -21.04 17.66 24.82
N LEU A 71 -21.79 16.77 25.51
CA LEU A 71 -21.28 15.49 26.01
C LEU A 71 -20.84 14.56 24.87
N PHE A 72 -21.62 14.47 23.80
CA PHE A 72 -21.33 13.62 22.66
C PHE A 72 -20.08 14.10 21.89
N ILE A 73 -20.00 15.41 21.62
CA ILE A 73 -18.87 16.02 20.91
C ILE A 73 -17.58 15.84 21.72
N ASP A 74 -17.59 16.12 23.03
CA ASP A 74 -16.40 15.92 23.85
C ASP A 74 -16.02 14.46 23.98
N GLY A 75 -17.00 13.54 24.07
CA GLY A 75 -16.73 12.11 24.06
C GLY A 75 -16.05 11.66 22.76
N LYS A 76 -16.53 12.16 21.61
CA LYS A 76 -15.95 11.93 20.28
C LYS A 76 -14.55 12.53 20.15
N LEU A 77 -14.36 13.77 20.59
CA LEU A 77 -13.06 14.45 20.53
C LEU A 77 -12.04 13.79 21.47
N SER A 78 -12.45 13.36 22.66
CA SER A 78 -11.58 12.65 23.60
C SER A 78 -11.08 11.32 23.04
N ALA A 79 -11.89 10.62 22.24
CA ALA A 79 -11.46 9.42 21.52
C ALA A 79 -10.36 9.68 20.47
N HIS A 80 -10.13 10.94 20.09
CA HIS A 80 -9.05 11.36 19.18
C HIS A 80 -7.89 12.04 19.92
N GLY A 81 -7.79 11.84 21.25
CA GLY A 81 -6.70 12.38 22.06
C GLY A 81 -6.87 13.85 22.45
N TYR A 82 -8.01 14.48 22.12
CA TYR A 82 -8.29 15.83 22.59
C TYR A 82 -8.55 15.81 24.09
N ARG A 83 -7.79 16.62 24.82
CA ARG A 83 -8.08 16.89 26.23
C ARG A 83 -9.11 18.03 26.28
N PRO A 84 -10.35 17.78 26.75
CA PRO A 84 -11.31 18.85 26.91
C PRO A 84 -10.75 19.89 27.87
N GLY A 85 -10.81 21.17 27.48
CA GLY A 85 -10.43 22.27 28.35
C GLY A 85 -11.36 22.38 29.56
N GLY A 86 -11.07 23.32 30.48
CA GLY A 86 -11.93 23.58 31.64
C GLY A 86 -13.34 24.10 31.29
N TRP A 87 -13.51 24.69 30.10
CA TRP A 87 -14.77 25.32 29.67
C TRP A 87 -15.92 24.33 29.45
N PRO A 88 -15.76 23.24 28.68
CA PRO A 88 -16.80 22.21 28.59
C PRO A 88 -17.17 21.59 29.93
N PHE A 89 -16.20 21.43 30.84
CA PHE A 89 -16.47 20.99 32.20
C PHE A 89 -17.35 21.98 32.95
N ALA A 90 -17.01 23.27 32.93
CA ALA A 90 -17.80 24.32 33.56
C ALA A 90 -19.23 24.39 32.97
N LEU A 91 -19.38 24.28 31.66
CA LEU A 91 -20.68 24.30 30.98
C LEU A 91 -21.57 23.12 31.41
N ARG A 92 -21.00 21.92 31.57
CA ARG A 92 -21.73 20.74 32.07
C ARG A 92 -22.23 20.93 33.48
N TRP A 93 -21.36 21.40 34.37
CA TRP A 93 -21.74 21.64 35.76
C TRP A 93 -22.78 22.73 35.87
N PHE A 94 -22.63 23.83 35.12
CA PHE A 94 -23.63 24.88 35.09
C PHE A 94 -24.99 24.37 34.60
N ALA A 95 -25.03 23.65 33.46
CA ALA A 95 -26.27 23.10 32.93
C ALA A 95 -26.91 22.08 33.88
N GLY A 96 -26.11 21.16 34.44
CA GLY A 96 -26.59 20.17 35.41
C GLY A 96 -27.14 20.82 36.69
N LEU A 97 -26.44 21.82 37.23
CA LEU A 97 -26.89 22.56 38.41
C LEU A 97 -28.14 23.39 38.12
N ALA A 98 -28.23 24.02 36.95
CA ALA A 98 -29.41 24.77 36.55
C ALA A 98 -30.64 23.85 36.42
N THR A 99 -30.50 22.70 35.75
CA THR A 99 -31.57 21.70 35.64
C THR A 99 -31.96 21.13 37.00
N TRP A 100 -30.98 20.83 37.86
CA TRP A 100 -31.25 20.36 39.22
C TRP A 100 -32.02 21.41 40.04
N LEU A 101 -31.58 22.67 40.00
CA LEU A 101 -32.21 23.77 40.72
C LEU A 101 -33.64 23.98 40.24
N MET A 102 -33.91 23.93 38.94
CA MET A 102 -35.27 24.05 38.39
C MET A 102 -36.20 22.91 38.84
N ASN A 103 -35.70 21.67 38.91
CA ASN A 103 -36.47 20.54 39.40
C ASN A 103 -36.73 20.61 40.92
N CYS A 104 -35.83 21.23 41.65
CA CYS A 104 -35.88 21.31 43.11
C CYS A 104 -36.48 22.63 43.63
N TRP A 105 -36.76 23.60 42.76
CA TRP A 105 -37.08 24.97 43.15
C TRP A 105 -38.30 25.05 44.07
N GLY A 106 -39.39 24.38 43.70
CA GLY A 106 -40.62 24.35 44.51
C GLY A 106 -40.43 23.69 45.88
N SER A 107 -39.49 22.74 46.00
CA SER A 107 -39.14 22.12 47.28
C SER A 107 -38.17 22.98 48.10
N LEU A 108 -37.33 23.80 47.45
CA LEU A 108 -36.34 24.65 48.11
C LEU A 108 -36.97 25.95 48.62
N TYR A 109 -37.86 26.55 47.82
CA TYR A 109 -38.58 27.79 48.14
C TYR A 109 -40.08 27.63 47.93
N PRO A 110 -40.80 26.94 48.85
CA PRO A 110 -42.25 26.75 48.74
C PRO A 110 -43.01 28.08 48.69
N ASP A 111 -42.48 29.11 49.35
CA ASP A 111 -43.08 30.43 49.46
C ASP A 111 -42.79 31.33 48.22
N ALA A 112 -42.04 30.83 47.23
CA ALA A 112 -41.61 31.54 46.02
C ALA A 112 -40.80 32.84 46.26
N VAL A 113 -40.37 33.11 47.49
CA VAL A 113 -39.52 34.27 47.84
C VAL A 113 -38.06 33.82 47.94
N PHE A 114 -37.18 34.45 47.15
CA PHE A 114 -35.75 34.22 47.25
C PHE A 114 -35.14 35.03 48.41
N THR A 115 -34.95 34.39 49.56
CA THR A 115 -34.36 34.97 50.78
C THR A 115 -32.87 34.68 50.95
N GLY A 116 -32.21 34.09 49.94
CA GLY A 116 -30.82 33.61 50.00
C GLY A 116 -30.64 32.33 50.82
N TRP A 117 -31.35 32.19 51.94
CA TRP A 117 -31.46 30.95 52.73
C TRP A 117 -32.93 30.49 52.80
N PRO A 118 -33.22 29.22 52.48
CA PRO A 118 -34.58 28.70 52.53
C PRO A 118 -35.06 28.56 53.98
N ASP A 119 -36.15 29.24 54.35
CA ASP A 119 -36.70 29.22 55.71
C ASP A 119 -37.44 27.90 56.03
N ARG A 120 -38.01 27.25 55.00
CA ARG A 120 -38.78 25.99 55.12
C ARG A 120 -38.63 25.06 53.90
N PRO A 121 -37.44 24.52 53.63
CA PRO A 121 -37.29 23.56 52.54
C PRO A 121 -38.07 22.27 52.86
N ASP A 122 -38.70 21.67 51.84
CA ASP A 122 -39.26 20.31 51.91
C ASP A 122 -38.15 19.30 51.57
N PRO A 123 -37.54 18.63 52.57
CA PRO A 123 -36.44 17.70 52.33
C PRO A 123 -36.89 16.46 51.55
N ALA A 124 -38.15 16.04 51.69
CA ALA A 124 -38.67 14.87 50.99
C ALA A 124 -38.88 15.18 49.50
N GLY A 125 -39.47 16.32 49.19
CA GLY A 125 -39.58 16.84 47.83
C GLY A 125 -38.22 17.08 47.18
N LEU A 126 -37.27 17.67 47.91
CA LEU A 126 -35.92 17.90 47.41
C LEU A 126 -35.23 16.58 47.05
N LEU A 127 -35.31 15.57 47.93
CA LEU A 127 -34.73 14.26 47.69
C LEU A 127 -35.39 13.57 46.48
N LEU A 128 -36.72 13.58 46.40
CA LEU A 128 -37.47 12.94 45.32
C LEU A 128 -37.13 13.53 43.94
N HIS A 129 -37.05 14.86 43.82
CA HIS A 129 -36.75 15.54 42.57
C HIS A 129 -35.25 15.57 42.23
N SER A 130 -34.36 15.31 43.21
CA SER A 130 -32.92 15.22 42.99
C SER A 130 -32.45 13.86 42.48
N VAL A 131 -33.14 12.77 42.83
CA VAL A 131 -32.68 11.39 42.55
C VAL A 131 -32.43 11.18 41.05
N ILE A 132 -33.37 11.57 40.19
CA ILE A 132 -33.25 11.35 38.75
C ILE A 132 -32.11 12.19 38.12
N PRO A 133 -32.03 13.52 38.33
CA PRO A 133 -30.91 14.32 37.82
C PRO A 133 -29.55 13.83 38.30
N VAL A 134 -29.41 13.52 39.59
CA VAL A 134 -28.16 13.05 40.19
C VAL A 134 -27.76 11.70 39.59
N LEU A 135 -28.72 10.78 39.41
CA LEU A 135 -28.47 9.47 38.81
C LEU A 135 -28.04 9.59 37.35
N VAL A 136 -28.65 10.48 36.56
CA VAL A 136 -28.25 10.72 35.16
C VAL A 136 -26.83 11.30 35.08
N ILE A 137 -26.48 12.26 35.95
CA ILE A 137 -25.13 12.84 35.99
C ILE A 137 -24.09 11.78 36.35
N PHE A 138 -24.30 11.03 37.44
CA PHE A 138 -23.36 9.98 37.85
C PHE A 138 -23.24 8.87 36.81
N LEU A 139 -24.34 8.49 36.17
CA LEU A 139 -24.32 7.44 35.16
C LEU A 139 -23.62 7.92 33.88
N ALA A 140 -23.77 9.20 33.50
CA ALA A 140 -23.03 9.78 32.37
C ALA A 140 -21.51 9.72 32.62
N GLU A 141 -21.06 10.06 33.83
CA GLU A 141 -19.65 9.97 34.23
C GLU A 141 -19.15 8.52 34.26
N ALA A 142 -19.91 7.62 34.90
CA ALA A 142 -19.59 6.20 34.94
C ALA A 142 -19.54 5.60 33.51
N GLY A 143 -20.45 6.01 32.64
CA GLY A 143 -20.52 5.60 31.23
C GLY A 143 -19.27 6.00 30.44
N ALA A 144 -18.73 7.19 30.68
CA ALA A 144 -17.47 7.62 30.08
C ALA A 144 -16.29 6.75 30.58
N GLY A 145 -16.26 6.46 31.89
CA GLY A 145 -15.27 5.56 32.49
C GLY A 145 -15.31 4.13 31.89
N TYR A 146 -16.50 3.54 31.77
CA TYR A 146 -16.68 2.21 31.19
C TYR A 146 -16.27 2.15 29.73
N ARG A 147 -16.60 3.17 28.92
CA ARG A 147 -16.16 3.25 27.52
C ARG A 147 -14.64 3.31 27.41
N LYS A 148 -13.98 4.16 28.20
CA LYS A 148 -12.53 4.27 28.19
C LYS A 148 -11.86 2.94 28.56
N PHE A 149 -12.37 2.27 29.59
CA PHE A 149 -11.90 0.94 29.97
C PHE A 149 -12.12 -0.10 28.86
N ALA A 150 -13.33 -0.15 28.28
CA ALA A 150 -13.66 -1.09 27.22
C ALA A 150 -12.80 -0.88 25.97
N VAL A 151 -12.56 0.37 25.55
CA VAL A 151 -11.67 0.70 24.43
C VAL A 151 -10.25 0.24 24.70
N GLY A 152 -9.70 0.56 25.88
CA GLY A 152 -8.35 0.14 26.25
C GLY A 152 -8.18 -1.37 26.29
N ARG A 153 -9.16 -2.10 26.85
CA ARG A 153 -9.13 -3.57 26.91
C ARG A 153 -9.33 -4.21 25.54
N LYS A 154 -10.19 -3.66 24.68
CA LYS A 154 -10.36 -4.11 23.29
C LYS A 154 -9.07 -3.92 22.48
N ALA A 155 -8.40 -2.78 22.62
CA ALA A 155 -7.11 -2.54 21.97
C ALA A 155 -6.07 -3.58 22.40
N ALA A 156 -5.95 -3.87 23.70
CA ALA A 156 -5.04 -4.90 24.19
C ALA A 156 -5.33 -6.29 23.61
N HIS A 157 -6.60 -6.72 23.58
CA HIS A 157 -6.98 -8.00 22.98
C HIS A 157 -6.83 -8.03 21.45
N SER A 158 -7.02 -6.89 20.78
CA SER A 158 -6.79 -6.74 19.34
C SER A 158 -5.31 -6.90 18.99
N ASN A 159 -4.41 -6.34 19.80
CA ASN A 159 -2.97 -6.53 19.61
C ASN A 159 -2.59 -8.01 19.76
N THR A 160 -3.12 -8.70 20.79
CA THR A 160 -2.95 -10.15 20.92
C THR A 160 -3.47 -10.92 19.70
N LEU A 161 -4.55 -10.48 19.05
CA LEU A 161 -5.04 -11.15 17.85
C LEU A 161 -4.14 -10.89 16.63
N SER A 162 -3.61 -9.67 16.51
CA SER A 162 -2.65 -9.31 15.46
C SER A 162 -1.37 -10.13 15.60
N ASP A 163 -0.75 -10.12 16.78
CA ASP A 163 0.48 -10.85 17.07
C ASP A 163 0.35 -12.36 16.81
N TRP A 164 -0.84 -12.93 17.06
CA TRP A 164 -1.12 -14.33 16.75
C TRP A 164 -1.19 -14.58 15.23
N THR A 165 -1.84 -13.68 14.50
CA THR A 165 -1.98 -13.77 13.05
C THR A 165 -0.61 -13.65 12.37
N ASP A 166 0.21 -12.72 12.83
CA ASP A 166 1.58 -12.53 12.32
C ASP A 166 2.46 -13.76 12.61
N GLN A 167 2.32 -14.36 13.80
CA GLN A 167 3.02 -15.62 14.15
C GLN A 167 2.56 -16.80 13.26
N GLU A 168 1.27 -16.90 12.97
CA GLU A 168 0.72 -17.98 12.14
C GLU A 168 1.15 -17.82 10.67
N GLU A 169 1.15 -16.60 10.13
CA GLU A 169 1.67 -16.32 8.80
C GLU A 169 3.17 -16.60 8.69
N ALA A 170 3.94 -16.21 9.70
CA ALA A 170 5.37 -16.51 9.76
C ALA A 170 5.64 -18.04 9.80
N ARG A 171 4.85 -18.80 10.57
CA ARG A 171 4.93 -20.26 10.60
C ARG A 171 4.61 -20.89 9.25
N ARG A 172 3.51 -20.48 8.62
CA ARG A 172 3.12 -20.97 7.29
C ARG A 172 4.19 -20.68 6.23
N LYS A 173 4.81 -19.50 6.29
CA LYS A 173 5.91 -19.14 5.40
C LYS A 173 7.14 -20.02 5.65
N ALA A 174 7.50 -20.25 6.91
CA ALA A 174 8.61 -21.14 7.27
C ALA A 174 8.36 -22.58 6.80
N ASP A 175 7.16 -23.12 7.00
CA ASP A 175 6.78 -24.46 6.54
C ASP A 175 6.79 -24.57 5.01
N ALA A 176 6.33 -23.53 4.31
CA ALA A 176 6.37 -23.46 2.85
C ALA A 176 7.80 -23.38 2.30
N ASP A 177 8.66 -22.59 2.94
CA ASP A 177 10.08 -22.48 2.60
C ASP A 177 10.81 -23.80 2.87
N GLU A 178 10.50 -24.49 3.96
CA GLU A 178 11.06 -25.81 4.25
C GLU A 178 10.59 -26.86 3.25
N ALA A 179 9.29 -26.90 2.91
CA ALA A 179 8.76 -27.78 1.88
C ALA A 179 9.40 -27.53 0.51
N ARG A 180 9.65 -26.26 0.18
CA ARG A 180 10.36 -25.88 -1.05
C ARG A 180 11.80 -26.39 -1.04
N ARG A 181 12.52 -26.21 0.07
CA ARG A 181 13.91 -26.70 0.20
C ARG A 181 13.98 -28.22 0.10
N ARG A 182 13.03 -28.95 0.70
CA ARG A 182 12.93 -30.41 0.57
C ARG A 182 12.68 -30.82 -0.89
N ALA A 183 11.73 -30.19 -1.56
CA ALA A 183 11.45 -30.47 -2.98
C ALA A 183 12.63 -30.11 -3.91
N GLU A 184 13.40 -29.07 -3.60
CA GLU A 184 14.62 -28.73 -4.34
C GLU A 184 15.74 -29.75 -4.08
N ALA A 185 15.89 -30.24 -2.84
CA ALA A 185 16.82 -31.30 -2.51
C ALA A 185 16.47 -32.62 -3.23
N ASP A 186 15.20 -33.02 -3.20
CA ASP A 186 14.72 -34.22 -3.89
C ASP A 186 14.99 -34.15 -5.41
N ARG A 187 14.77 -32.99 -6.03
CA ARG A 187 15.09 -32.76 -7.45
C ARG A 187 16.59 -32.84 -7.73
N ALA A 188 17.43 -32.29 -6.85
CA ALA A 188 18.87 -32.35 -7.00
C ALA A 188 19.39 -33.79 -6.87
N ASP A 189 18.81 -34.59 -5.97
CA ASP A 189 19.12 -36.00 -5.81
C ASP A 189 18.68 -36.80 -7.05
N GLU A 190 17.48 -36.57 -7.58
CA GLU A 190 17.03 -37.18 -8.84
C GLU A 190 17.93 -36.83 -10.02
N GLU A 191 18.37 -35.57 -10.13
CA GLU A 191 19.27 -35.13 -11.19
C GLU A 191 20.65 -35.78 -11.05
N ALA A 192 21.16 -35.89 -9.82
CA ALA A 192 22.41 -36.57 -9.52
C ALA A 192 22.34 -38.06 -9.88
N GLU A 193 21.23 -38.74 -9.58
CA GLU A 193 21.00 -40.13 -9.98
C GLU A 193 20.92 -40.30 -11.50
N ARG A 194 20.19 -39.42 -12.20
CA ARG A 194 20.13 -39.43 -13.67
C ARG A 194 21.50 -39.23 -14.29
N LYS A 195 22.31 -38.33 -13.74
CA LYS A 195 23.69 -38.10 -14.19
C LYS A 195 24.56 -39.33 -13.97
N ARG A 196 24.50 -39.96 -12.79
CA ARG A 196 25.21 -41.21 -12.52
C ARG A 196 24.80 -42.32 -13.49
N ALA A 197 23.50 -42.46 -13.77
CA ALA A 197 23.00 -43.44 -14.74
C ALA A 197 23.50 -43.15 -16.17
N ALA A 198 23.53 -41.88 -16.58
CA ALA A 198 24.05 -41.48 -17.88
C ALA A 198 25.57 -41.69 -18.00
N ASP A 199 26.33 -41.43 -16.93
CA ASP A 199 27.77 -41.68 -16.89
C ASP A 199 28.07 -43.19 -17.01
N LEU A 200 27.29 -44.05 -16.34
CA LEU A 200 27.40 -45.51 -16.47
C LEU A 200 27.08 -46.00 -17.89
N ASP A 201 25.99 -45.53 -18.52
CA ASP A 201 25.64 -45.87 -19.91
C ASP A 201 26.72 -45.40 -20.90
N ALA A 202 27.32 -44.23 -20.66
CA ALA A 202 28.43 -43.73 -21.45
C ALA A 202 29.69 -44.59 -21.29
N GLU A 203 29.98 -45.07 -20.08
CA GLU A 203 31.08 -46.00 -19.79
C GLU A 203 30.86 -47.36 -20.48
N GLU A 204 29.65 -47.93 -20.39
CA GLU A 204 29.29 -49.18 -21.08
C GLU A 204 29.45 -49.06 -22.60
N LYS A 205 29.00 -47.95 -23.20
CA LYS A 205 29.19 -47.68 -24.63
C LYS A 205 30.66 -47.59 -25.02
N ARG A 206 31.50 -46.95 -24.20
CA ARG A 206 32.94 -46.87 -24.43
C ARG A 206 33.58 -48.25 -24.37
N ALA A 207 33.24 -49.04 -23.34
CA ALA A 207 33.71 -50.42 -23.20
C ALA A 207 33.28 -51.30 -24.38
N ALA A 208 32.05 -51.14 -24.88
CA ALA A 208 31.55 -51.85 -26.05
C ALA A 208 32.32 -51.49 -27.33
N ILE A 209 32.60 -50.20 -27.55
CA ILE A 209 33.41 -49.74 -28.69
C ILE A 209 34.84 -50.29 -28.60
N GLU A 210 35.43 -50.31 -27.40
CA GLU A 210 36.78 -50.84 -27.20
C GLU A 210 36.83 -52.36 -27.40
N ALA A 211 35.83 -53.10 -26.91
CA ALA A 211 35.68 -54.52 -27.15
C ALA A 211 35.50 -54.83 -28.65
N GLN A 212 34.75 -53.99 -29.38
CA GLN A 212 34.60 -54.14 -30.82
C GLN A 212 35.91 -53.87 -31.56
N LYS A 213 36.64 -52.81 -31.21
CA LYS A 213 37.99 -52.56 -31.75
C LYS A 213 38.94 -53.72 -31.48
N ALA A 214 38.89 -54.33 -30.30
CA ALA A 214 39.70 -55.50 -29.96
C ALA A 214 39.34 -56.73 -30.82
N ARG A 215 38.04 -56.95 -31.08
CA ARG A 215 37.57 -58.00 -32.00
C ARG A 215 38.03 -57.74 -33.43
N ASP A 216 37.92 -56.51 -33.91
CA ASP A 216 38.34 -56.13 -35.26
C ASP A 216 39.86 -56.29 -35.43
N LEU A 217 40.65 -55.96 -34.40
CA LEU A 217 42.10 -56.21 -34.38
C LEU A 217 42.44 -57.70 -34.41
N ALA A 218 41.76 -58.52 -33.61
CA ALA A 218 41.95 -59.98 -33.60
C ALA A 218 41.51 -60.62 -34.94
N GLU A 219 40.45 -60.11 -35.56
CA GLU A 219 39.99 -60.56 -36.88
C GLU A 219 40.97 -60.13 -37.98
N ALA A 220 41.54 -58.92 -37.90
CA ALA A 220 42.58 -58.47 -38.82
C ALA A 220 43.88 -59.30 -38.70
N GLU A 221 44.25 -59.70 -37.48
CA GLU A 221 45.42 -60.54 -37.22
C GLU A 221 45.22 -61.98 -37.72
N SER A 222 44.04 -62.56 -37.48
CA SER A 222 43.69 -63.88 -38.04
C SER A 222 43.56 -63.86 -39.57
N ARG A 223 43.08 -62.76 -40.16
CA ARG A 223 43.12 -62.54 -41.62
C ARG A 223 44.55 -62.43 -42.15
N LYS A 224 45.48 -61.79 -41.43
CA LYS A 224 46.90 -61.76 -41.82
C LYS A 224 47.54 -63.15 -41.81
N ILE A 225 47.31 -63.95 -40.78
CA ILE A 225 47.84 -65.32 -40.67
C ILE A 225 47.29 -66.20 -41.81
N ARG A 226 45.99 -66.08 -42.12
CA ARG A 226 45.37 -66.79 -43.24
C ARG A 226 45.87 -66.31 -44.60
N ALA A 227 46.08 -65.01 -44.77
CA ALA A 227 46.62 -64.42 -45.98
C ALA A 227 48.10 -64.78 -46.21
N GLU A 228 48.92 -64.92 -45.16
CA GLU A 228 50.30 -65.40 -45.27
C GLU A 228 50.35 -66.87 -45.71
N SER A 229 49.46 -67.72 -45.18
CA SER A 229 49.34 -69.12 -45.60
C SER A 229 48.83 -69.29 -47.05
N GLU A 230 47.93 -68.41 -47.50
CA GLU A 230 47.47 -68.39 -48.90
C GLU A 230 48.49 -67.74 -49.85
N ALA A 231 49.29 -66.77 -49.39
CA ALA A 231 50.34 -66.14 -50.19
C ALA A 231 51.48 -67.11 -50.51
N GLU A 232 51.82 -68.02 -49.60
CA GLU A 232 52.81 -69.06 -49.84
C GLU A 232 52.32 -70.11 -50.86
N ALA A 233 51.03 -70.46 -50.82
CA ALA A 233 50.38 -71.32 -51.81
C ALA A 233 50.23 -70.64 -53.19
N ARG A 234 49.98 -69.32 -53.22
CA ARG A 234 49.86 -68.55 -54.47
C ARG A 234 51.22 -68.28 -55.13
N ARG A 235 52.33 -68.10 -54.38
CA ARG A 235 53.69 -67.91 -54.96
C ARG A 235 54.14 -69.06 -55.86
N ALA A 236 53.68 -70.29 -55.60
CA ALA A 236 53.99 -71.46 -56.44
C ALA A 236 53.19 -71.51 -57.76
N VAL A 237 52.01 -70.88 -57.82
CA VAL A 237 51.13 -70.86 -59.00
C VAL A 237 51.30 -69.56 -59.81
N GLN A 238 51.58 -68.45 -59.15
CA GLN A 238 51.71 -67.10 -59.73
C GLN A 238 52.98 -66.92 -60.57
N ALA A 239 54.07 -67.63 -60.27
CA ALA A 239 55.31 -67.60 -61.07
C ALA A 239 55.11 -68.07 -62.53
N ARG A 240 54.04 -68.83 -62.82
CA ARG A 240 53.68 -69.27 -64.18
C ARG A 240 52.64 -68.38 -64.86
N ALA A 241 51.88 -67.56 -64.12
CA ALA A 241 50.85 -66.68 -64.67
C ALA A 241 51.34 -65.22 -64.87
N ASP A 242 52.34 -64.77 -64.09
CA ASP A 242 52.86 -63.40 -64.13
C ASP A 242 53.69 -63.07 -65.39
N ALA A 243 54.08 -64.08 -66.18
CA ALA A 243 54.70 -63.87 -67.50
C ALA A 243 53.68 -63.50 -68.58
N GLU A 244 52.40 -63.85 -68.40
CA GLU A 244 51.34 -63.71 -69.41
C GLU A 244 50.39 -62.54 -69.08
N ALA A 245 50.20 -62.22 -67.79
CA ALA A 245 49.31 -61.14 -67.34
C ALA A 245 49.90 -59.72 -67.46
N ARG A 246 51.24 -59.57 -67.44
CA ARG A 246 51.92 -58.26 -67.60
C ARG A 246 51.68 -57.59 -68.96
N ARG A 247 51.20 -58.34 -69.97
CA ARG A 247 50.89 -57.78 -71.30
C ARG A 247 49.43 -57.34 -71.44
N LYS A 248 48.55 -57.67 -70.48
CA LYS A 248 47.11 -57.37 -70.53
C LYS A 248 46.68 -56.31 -69.51
N ALA A 249 47.39 -56.18 -68.38
CA ALA A 249 47.04 -55.25 -67.31
C ALA A 249 47.31 -53.77 -67.63
N ASP A 250 48.30 -53.47 -68.49
CA ASP A 250 48.64 -52.08 -68.87
C ASP A 250 47.59 -51.43 -69.80
N ALA A 251 46.68 -52.23 -70.39
CA ALA A 251 45.61 -51.73 -71.27
C ALA A 251 44.28 -51.46 -70.52
N ASP A 252 43.97 -52.21 -69.47
CA ASP A 252 42.70 -52.12 -68.74
C ASP A 252 42.71 -51.04 -67.62
N ASP A 253 43.88 -50.66 -67.10
CA ASP A 253 43.99 -49.68 -66.00
C ASP A 253 43.74 -48.22 -66.48
N GLU A 254 43.95 -47.95 -67.76
CA GLU A 254 43.71 -46.63 -68.36
C GLU A 254 42.22 -46.40 -68.70
N GLU A 255 41.47 -47.46 -69.00
CA GLU A 255 40.02 -47.38 -69.25
C GLU A 255 39.23 -47.19 -67.96
N ARG A 256 39.65 -47.83 -66.85
CA ARG A 256 39.02 -47.68 -65.53
C ARG A 256 39.19 -46.29 -64.93
N ARG A 257 40.33 -45.64 -65.17
CA ARG A 257 40.57 -44.24 -64.72
C ARG A 257 39.70 -43.23 -65.47
N ARG A 258 39.34 -43.50 -66.73
CA ARG A 258 38.43 -42.65 -67.52
C ARG A 258 36.96 -42.83 -67.11
N ALA A 259 36.56 -44.04 -66.71
CA ALA A 259 35.22 -44.32 -66.20
C ALA A 259 34.97 -43.74 -64.80
N ALA A 260 35.93 -43.87 -63.87
CA ALA A 260 35.82 -43.34 -62.51
C ALA A 260 35.78 -41.80 -62.48
N ALA A 261 36.56 -41.13 -63.32
CA ALA A 261 36.54 -39.67 -63.44
C ALA A 261 35.22 -39.12 -64.02
N ALA A 262 34.49 -39.92 -64.82
CA ALA A 262 33.18 -39.54 -65.37
C ALA A 262 32.03 -39.74 -64.37
N GLU A 263 32.14 -40.73 -63.48
CA GLU A 263 31.17 -40.96 -62.39
C GLU A 263 31.31 -39.91 -61.28
N GLU A 264 32.54 -39.57 -60.90
CA GLU A 264 32.84 -38.53 -59.91
C GLU A 264 32.36 -37.14 -60.39
N ALA A 265 32.46 -36.86 -61.69
CA ALA A 265 31.91 -35.64 -62.29
C ALA A 265 30.37 -35.59 -62.29
N ARG A 266 29.67 -36.74 -62.39
CA ARG A 266 28.21 -36.82 -62.27
C ARG A 266 27.76 -36.60 -60.82
N LEU A 267 28.40 -37.26 -59.86
CA LEU A 267 28.10 -37.10 -58.44
C LEU A 267 28.40 -35.69 -57.94
N ALA A 268 29.48 -35.06 -58.43
CA ALA A 268 29.79 -33.66 -58.11
C ALA A 268 28.77 -32.67 -58.71
N LYS A 269 28.13 -33.02 -59.84
CA LYS A 269 27.07 -32.21 -60.45
C LYS A 269 25.76 -32.35 -59.69
N GLU A 270 25.37 -33.58 -59.33
CA GLU A 270 24.18 -33.86 -58.51
C GLU A 270 24.31 -33.25 -57.10
N ALA A 271 25.50 -33.28 -56.49
CA ALA A 271 25.76 -32.63 -55.21
C ALA A 271 25.66 -31.09 -55.29
N ARG A 272 26.11 -30.47 -56.40
CA ARG A 272 25.95 -29.03 -56.63
C ARG A 272 24.49 -28.63 -56.87
N GLU A 273 23.71 -29.47 -57.54
CA GLU A 273 22.27 -29.26 -57.75
C GLU A 273 21.49 -29.41 -56.43
N GLN A 274 21.82 -30.39 -55.59
CA GLN A 274 21.23 -30.53 -54.26
C GLN A 274 21.62 -29.38 -53.32
N GLN A 275 22.87 -28.94 -53.35
CA GLN A 275 23.32 -27.80 -52.55
C GLN A 275 22.61 -26.51 -52.99
N ALA A 276 22.42 -26.30 -54.30
CA ALA A 276 21.68 -25.14 -54.81
C ALA A 276 20.19 -25.15 -54.42
N LEU A 277 19.56 -26.31 -54.30
CA LEU A 277 18.18 -26.44 -53.80
C LEU A 277 18.08 -26.12 -52.30
N ILE A 278 19.04 -26.59 -51.49
CA ILE A 278 19.10 -26.29 -50.06
C ILE A 278 19.37 -24.79 -49.84
N ASP A 279 20.26 -24.20 -50.63
CA ASP A 279 20.58 -22.77 -50.53
C ASP A 279 19.38 -21.90 -50.99
N ALA A 280 18.63 -22.34 -52.01
CA ALA A 280 17.38 -21.67 -52.43
C ALA A 280 16.27 -21.77 -51.38
N GLU A 281 16.10 -22.93 -50.73
CA GLU A 281 15.12 -23.13 -49.67
C GLU A 281 15.45 -22.31 -48.40
N ASN A 282 16.74 -22.22 -48.05
CA ASN A 282 17.21 -21.37 -46.95
C ASN A 282 17.07 -19.88 -47.27
N ALA A 283 17.29 -19.47 -48.52
CA ALA A 283 17.03 -18.10 -48.97
C ALA A 283 15.52 -17.76 -48.91
N GLU A 284 14.64 -18.71 -49.23
CA GLU A 284 13.20 -18.50 -49.13
C GLU A 284 12.71 -18.43 -47.68
N ARG A 285 13.21 -19.31 -46.79
CA ARG A 285 12.89 -19.24 -45.35
C ARG A 285 13.38 -17.96 -44.70
N SER A 286 14.60 -17.51 -45.03
CA SER A 286 15.13 -16.24 -44.50
C SER A 286 14.35 -15.03 -45.03
N ALA A 287 13.89 -15.04 -46.28
CA ALA A 287 12.99 -14.01 -46.82
C ALA A 287 11.62 -14.01 -46.12
N ARG A 288 11.04 -15.18 -45.81
CA ARG A 288 9.78 -15.29 -45.05
C ARG A 288 9.94 -14.75 -43.63
N HIS A 289 10.98 -15.14 -42.91
CA HIS A 289 11.25 -14.62 -41.57
C HIS A 289 11.54 -13.11 -41.55
N ALA A 290 12.24 -12.58 -42.55
CA ALA A 290 12.44 -11.13 -42.69
C ALA A 290 11.12 -10.39 -42.98
N SER A 291 10.18 -11.00 -43.71
CA SER A 291 8.86 -10.43 -43.96
C SER A 291 7.94 -10.49 -42.73
N GLU A 292 8.02 -11.57 -41.95
CA GLU A 292 7.29 -11.75 -40.68
C GLU A 292 7.80 -10.77 -39.61
N ALA A 293 9.13 -10.59 -39.52
CA ALA A 293 9.73 -9.61 -38.61
C ALA A 293 9.29 -8.18 -38.92
N LYS A 294 9.24 -7.81 -40.21
CA LYS A 294 8.73 -6.49 -40.65
C LYS A 294 7.23 -6.32 -40.40
N ALA A 295 6.44 -7.38 -40.53
CA ALA A 295 5.02 -7.36 -40.21
C ALA A 295 4.78 -7.18 -38.71
N HIS A 296 5.55 -7.86 -37.87
CA HIS A 296 5.49 -7.73 -36.41
C HIS A 296 5.94 -6.34 -35.93
N GLU A 297 6.99 -5.77 -36.54
CA GLU A 297 7.44 -4.40 -36.24
C GLU A 297 6.38 -3.36 -36.62
N ALA A 298 5.73 -3.50 -37.78
CA ALA A 298 4.64 -2.64 -38.21
C ALA A 298 3.39 -2.76 -37.30
N GLU A 299 3.13 -3.93 -36.72
CA GLU A 299 2.04 -4.15 -35.78
C GLU A 299 2.32 -3.49 -34.42
N LEU A 300 3.56 -3.59 -33.92
CA LEU A 300 4.00 -2.87 -32.71
C LEU A 300 3.93 -1.35 -32.90
N GLU A 301 4.30 -0.84 -34.08
CA GLU A 301 4.20 0.59 -34.40
C GLU A 301 2.74 1.06 -34.46
N ARG A 302 1.83 0.25 -35.02
CA ARG A 302 0.38 0.53 -34.98
C ARG A 302 -0.16 0.55 -33.54
N GLN A 303 0.27 -0.39 -32.70
CA GLN A 303 -0.13 -0.41 -31.28
C GLN A 303 0.39 0.82 -30.54
N ARG A 304 1.62 1.27 -30.82
CA ARG A 304 2.20 2.48 -30.25
C ARG A 304 1.42 3.74 -30.66
N ILE A 305 1.05 3.86 -31.94
CA ILE A 305 0.23 4.98 -32.43
C ILE A 305 -1.17 4.98 -31.78
N LEU A 306 -1.79 3.82 -31.60
CA LEU A 306 -3.09 3.71 -30.93
C LEU A 306 -2.99 4.07 -29.43
N ALA A 307 -1.93 3.64 -28.75
CA ALA A 307 -1.68 3.99 -27.35
C ALA A 307 -1.41 5.50 -27.17
N GLU A 308 -0.66 6.11 -28.08
CA GLU A 308 -0.38 7.55 -28.09
C GLU A 308 -1.64 8.37 -28.40
N ALA A 309 -2.50 7.89 -29.31
CA ALA A 309 -3.82 8.46 -29.57
C ALA A 309 -4.77 8.35 -28.35
N GLN A 310 -4.72 7.24 -27.60
CA GLN A 310 -5.50 7.09 -26.37
C GLN A 310 -4.96 7.97 -25.22
N ALA A 311 -3.64 8.15 -25.13
CA ALA A 311 -3.00 9.04 -24.16
C ALA A 311 -3.32 10.52 -24.43
N THR A 312 -3.38 10.93 -25.70
CA THR A 312 -3.78 12.29 -26.09
C THR A 312 -5.27 12.53 -25.90
N ALA A 313 -6.13 11.54 -26.17
CA ALA A 313 -7.57 11.61 -25.91
C ALA A 313 -7.91 11.68 -24.40
N THR A 314 -7.14 10.99 -23.56
CA THR A 314 -7.32 11.06 -22.10
C THR A 314 -6.83 12.39 -21.52
N ARG A 315 -5.72 12.95 -22.03
CA ARG A 315 -5.27 14.31 -21.67
C ARG A 315 -6.28 15.39 -22.02
N THR A 316 -6.80 15.37 -23.25
CA THR A 316 -7.83 16.35 -23.67
C THR A 316 -9.14 16.22 -22.89
N ARG A 317 -9.56 15.00 -22.52
CA ARG A 317 -10.71 14.81 -21.61
C ARG A 317 -10.44 15.30 -20.20
N ALA A 318 -9.23 15.09 -19.67
CA ALA A 318 -8.85 15.58 -18.35
C ALA A 318 -8.76 17.12 -18.31
N GLU A 319 -8.24 17.74 -19.36
CA GLU A 319 -8.19 19.20 -19.53
C GLU A 319 -9.60 19.79 -19.63
N ALA A 320 -10.49 19.19 -20.43
CA ALA A 320 -11.89 19.61 -20.53
C ALA A 320 -12.66 19.45 -19.20
N ALA A 321 -12.37 18.40 -18.43
CA ALA A 321 -12.96 18.20 -17.11
C ALA A 321 -12.46 19.24 -16.10
N ALA A 322 -11.16 19.56 -16.12
CA ALA A 322 -10.58 20.59 -15.27
C ALA A 322 -11.10 22.00 -15.62
N GLU A 323 -11.33 22.29 -16.90
CA GLU A 323 -11.93 23.55 -17.35
C GLU A 323 -13.41 23.66 -16.95
N ALA A 324 -14.16 22.56 -17.02
CA ALA A 324 -15.54 22.51 -16.54
C ALA A 324 -15.64 22.71 -15.01
N GLU A 325 -14.70 22.17 -14.24
CA GLU A 325 -14.63 22.41 -12.79
C GLU A 325 -14.26 23.86 -12.46
N ARG A 326 -13.35 24.48 -13.23
CA ARG A 326 -13.02 25.90 -13.08
C ARG A 326 -14.23 26.80 -13.33
N LEU A 327 -14.99 26.54 -14.39
CA LEU A 327 -16.22 27.29 -14.69
C LEU A 327 -17.29 27.11 -13.60
N ARG A 328 -17.41 25.91 -13.01
CA ARG A 328 -18.31 25.67 -11.87
C ARG A 328 -17.86 26.41 -10.61
N ALA A 329 -16.56 26.41 -10.32
CA ALA A 329 -16.01 27.14 -9.19
C ALA A 329 -16.19 28.66 -9.33
N GLU A 330 -15.98 29.20 -10.54
CA GLU A 330 -16.20 30.61 -10.83
C GLU A 330 -17.68 31.00 -10.72
N ALA A 331 -18.59 30.15 -11.19
CA ALA A 331 -20.04 30.34 -11.01
C ALA A 331 -20.45 30.28 -9.53
N GLN A 332 -19.84 29.41 -8.73
CA GLN A 332 -20.08 29.30 -7.29
C GLN A 332 -19.62 30.56 -6.55
N ILE A 333 -18.44 31.09 -6.89
CA ILE A 333 -17.91 32.33 -6.32
C ILE A 333 -18.84 33.50 -6.64
N LYS A 334 -19.31 33.60 -7.88
CA LYS A 334 -20.22 34.66 -8.29
C LYS A 334 -21.58 34.59 -7.58
N ALA A 335 -22.12 33.38 -7.40
CA ALA A 335 -23.34 33.16 -6.63
C ALA A 335 -23.17 33.52 -5.13
N ASP A 336 -22.01 33.22 -4.56
CA ASP A 336 -21.68 33.58 -3.17
C ASP A 336 -21.49 35.10 -3.00
N GLU A 337 -20.94 35.79 -4.00
CA GLU A 337 -20.82 37.24 -4.02
C GLU A 337 -22.18 37.93 -4.12
N GLU A 338 -23.06 37.48 -5.01
CA GLU A 338 -24.43 37.97 -5.13
C GLU A 338 -25.21 37.76 -3.81
N ALA A 339 -25.09 36.58 -3.19
CA ALA A 339 -25.69 36.31 -1.89
C ALA A 339 -25.13 37.19 -0.76
N ARG A 340 -23.84 37.56 -0.82
CA ARG A 340 -23.22 38.50 0.13
C ARG A 340 -23.70 39.93 -0.09
N GLU A 341 -23.88 40.37 -1.33
CA GLU A 341 -24.44 41.68 -1.63
C GLU A 341 -25.90 41.81 -1.17
N GLU A 342 -26.72 40.78 -1.36
CA GLU A 342 -28.09 40.75 -0.84
C GLU A 342 -28.10 40.81 0.69
N ARG A 343 -27.22 40.05 1.36
CA ARG A 343 -27.05 40.13 2.82
C ARG A 343 -26.57 41.50 3.27
N ARG A 344 -25.69 42.16 2.50
CA ARG A 344 -25.21 43.51 2.82
C ARG A 344 -26.33 44.55 2.68
N LYS A 345 -27.12 44.49 1.62
CA LYS A 345 -28.31 45.34 1.42
C LYS A 345 -29.35 45.12 2.52
N ALA A 346 -29.60 43.87 2.92
CA ALA A 346 -30.49 43.53 4.04
C ALA A 346 -29.95 44.02 5.39
N ALA A 347 -28.63 43.98 5.60
CA ALA A 347 -27.98 44.50 6.80
C ALA A 347 -27.95 46.05 6.84
N GLU A 348 -27.77 46.72 5.70
CA GLU A 348 -27.86 48.17 5.58
C GLU A 348 -29.30 48.66 5.79
N ALA A 349 -30.31 47.94 5.28
CA ALA A 349 -31.72 48.22 5.59
C ALA A 349 -32.04 48.05 7.09
N ARG A 350 -31.42 47.07 7.76
CA ARG A 350 -31.52 46.91 9.23
C ARG A 350 -30.77 47.99 10.01
N ARG A 351 -29.64 48.48 9.50
CA ARG A 351 -28.88 49.60 10.11
C ARG A 351 -29.59 50.94 9.95
N ALA A 352 -30.27 51.19 8.83
CA ALA A 352 -31.10 52.39 8.67
C ALA A 352 -32.28 52.45 9.66
N ALA A 353 -32.73 51.30 10.17
CA ALA A 353 -33.80 51.21 11.16
C ALA A 353 -33.33 51.43 12.62
N THR A 354 -32.02 51.51 12.89
CA THR A 354 -31.51 51.56 14.27
C THR A 354 -30.24 52.41 14.39
N ALA A 355 -30.38 53.72 14.61
CA ALA A 355 -29.28 54.56 15.11
C ALA A 355 -29.78 55.86 15.77
N GLU A 356 -29.73 55.89 17.11
CA GLU A 356 -29.31 57.04 17.92
C GLU A 356 -28.33 56.52 19.02
N PRO A 357 -27.46 57.38 19.58
CA PRO A 357 -26.03 57.04 19.68
C PRO A 357 -25.46 57.01 21.11
N THR A 358 -24.28 56.38 21.29
CA THR A 358 -23.28 56.78 22.32
C THR A 358 -21.90 56.16 22.09
N ALA A 359 -20.88 56.76 22.71
CA ALA A 359 -19.49 56.95 22.27
C ALA A 359 -18.40 55.95 22.77
N ILE A 360 -17.38 55.67 21.92
CA ILE A 360 -15.87 55.80 22.03
C ILE A 360 -15.15 55.48 23.39
N PRO A 361 -13.84 55.03 23.52
CA PRO A 361 -12.70 54.87 22.56
C PRO A 361 -11.75 53.61 22.65
N SER A 362 -10.97 53.43 21.56
CA SER A 362 -9.48 53.23 21.41
C SER A 362 -8.70 52.01 21.95
N ALA A 363 -7.91 51.33 21.07
CA ALA A 363 -6.42 51.34 21.05
C ALA A 363 -5.75 50.31 20.08
N GLU A 364 -4.74 50.80 19.31
CA GLU A 364 -3.43 50.22 18.90
C GLU A 364 -3.30 48.88 18.11
N ALA A 365 -2.77 48.93 16.87
CA ALA A 365 -1.39 48.62 16.41
C ALA A 365 -1.09 47.10 16.25
N THR A 366 -0.56 46.55 15.14
CA THR A 366 0.81 46.71 14.59
C THR A 366 0.99 45.84 13.31
N ALA A 367 2.03 46.15 12.53
CA ALA A 367 2.37 45.77 11.14
C ALA A 367 2.99 44.38 10.85
N LYS A 368 2.95 43.95 9.54
CA LYS A 368 4.06 43.37 8.69
C LYS A 368 3.45 42.69 7.44
N SER A 369 3.66 43.16 6.20
CA SER A 369 4.83 43.11 5.29
C SER A 369 5.08 41.78 4.54
N ARG A 370 5.28 41.92 3.21
CA ARG A 370 5.84 41.02 2.16
C ARG A 370 4.87 40.12 1.40
N LYS A 371 5.03 39.87 0.09
CA LYS A 371 5.80 40.46 -1.03
C LYS A 371 5.26 39.80 -2.31
N LEU A 372 5.09 40.61 -3.36
CA LEU A 372 4.95 40.18 -4.76
C LEU A 372 6.29 39.68 -5.32
N SER A 373 6.25 38.68 -6.19
CA SER A 373 7.12 38.51 -7.38
C SER A 373 6.70 37.22 -8.11
N ALA A 374 6.17 37.29 -9.33
CA ALA A 374 6.84 37.55 -10.61
C ALA A 374 7.27 36.24 -11.31
N VAL A 375 6.54 35.95 -12.39
CA VAL A 375 6.78 34.92 -13.40
C VAL A 375 8.05 35.23 -14.20
N PRO A 376 8.82 34.22 -14.63
CA PRO A 376 9.52 34.36 -15.91
C PRO A 376 9.37 33.15 -16.83
N GLN A 377 9.52 33.48 -18.12
CA GLN A 377 9.36 32.65 -19.31
C GLN A 377 10.57 31.75 -19.62
N ASN A 378 10.26 30.73 -20.44
CA ASN A 378 11.14 29.86 -21.22
C ASN A 378 12.47 30.46 -21.73
N ARG A 379 13.56 29.69 -21.57
CA ARG A 379 14.61 29.54 -22.61
C ARG A 379 15.51 28.31 -22.37
N THR A 380 15.54 27.43 -23.37
CA THR A 380 16.67 26.65 -23.94
C THR A 380 17.88 26.28 -23.06
N ALA A 381 18.13 24.98 -22.84
CA ALA A 381 19.47 24.43 -22.59
C ALA A 381 19.49 22.89 -22.70
N GLU A 382 19.91 22.36 -23.85
CA GLU A 382 20.08 20.92 -24.12
C GLU A 382 21.45 20.38 -23.66
N THR A 383 22.13 21.07 -22.74
CA THR A 383 23.45 20.67 -22.21
C THR A 383 23.60 20.77 -20.69
N ASP A 384 22.54 21.17 -19.96
CA ASP A 384 22.49 21.19 -18.48
C ASP A 384 21.89 19.91 -17.86
N ASP A 385 21.36 18.98 -18.68
CA ASP A 385 20.51 17.89 -18.21
C ASP A 385 21.28 16.79 -17.44
N VAL A 386 22.58 16.63 -17.67
CA VAL A 386 23.40 15.61 -16.98
C VAL A 386 23.67 16.00 -15.52
N LYS A 387 23.96 17.28 -15.24
CA LYS A 387 24.15 17.77 -13.86
C LYS A 387 22.82 17.82 -13.10
N GLY A 388 21.73 18.13 -13.80
CA GLY A 388 20.38 18.06 -13.25
C GLY A 388 19.97 16.63 -12.88
N ALA A 389 20.35 15.63 -13.69
CA ALA A 389 20.07 14.22 -13.40
C ALA A 389 20.83 13.71 -12.18
N GLU A 390 22.12 14.06 -12.02
CA GLU A 390 22.90 13.66 -10.85
C GLU A 390 22.38 14.30 -9.56
N ALA A 391 22.04 15.60 -9.60
CA ALA A 391 21.42 16.29 -8.47
C ALA A 391 20.06 15.67 -8.08
N LYS A 392 19.25 15.28 -9.07
CA LYS A 392 17.99 14.56 -8.84
C LYS A 392 18.23 13.18 -8.21
N ARG A 393 19.23 12.42 -8.66
CA ARG A 393 19.59 11.12 -8.06
C ARG A 393 20.01 11.28 -6.60
N LYS A 394 20.89 12.23 -6.30
CA LYS A 394 21.30 12.55 -4.92
C LYS A 394 20.12 12.97 -4.04
N GLN A 395 19.19 13.77 -4.57
CA GLN A 395 17.97 14.14 -3.85
C GLN A 395 17.08 12.91 -3.55
N ILE A 396 16.98 11.99 -4.51
CA ILE A 396 16.21 10.75 -4.37
C ILE A 396 16.83 9.82 -3.33
N GLU A 397 18.14 9.61 -3.40
CA GLU A 397 18.88 8.77 -2.45
C GLU A 397 18.79 9.35 -1.03
N ALA A 398 18.97 10.66 -0.87
CA ALA A 398 18.82 11.33 0.43
C ALA A 398 17.40 11.21 1.00
N ALA A 399 16.37 11.36 0.16
CA ALA A 399 14.99 11.18 0.58
C ALA A 399 14.66 9.73 0.93
N THR A 400 15.19 8.77 0.18
CA THR A 400 15.01 7.34 0.47
C THR A 400 15.66 6.99 1.81
N PHE A 401 16.86 7.52 2.07
CA PHE A 401 17.56 7.36 3.35
C PHE A 401 16.80 8.01 4.52
N GLU A 402 16.31 9.24 4.38
CA GLU A 402 15.52 9.91 5.43
C GLU A 402 14.20 9.16 5.70
N ALA A 403 13.53 8.67 4.66
CA ALA A 403 12.32 7.86 4.80
C ALA A 403 12.61 6.58 5.61
N ALA A 404 13.71 5.87 5.31
CA ALA A 404 14.11 4.67 6.05
C ALA A 404 14.36 4.95 7.54
N VAL A 405 15.07 6.05 7.85
CA VAL A 405 15.33 6.48 9.25
C VAL A 405 14.02 6.80 9.97
N LEU A 406 13.09 7.50 9.32
CA LEU A 406 11.81 7.88 9.94
C LEU A 406 10.89 6.69 10.20
N VAL A 407 10.91 5.68 9.32
CA VAL A 407 10.20 4.41 9.54
C VAL A 407 10.76 3.68 10.76
N LEU A 408 12.09 3.59 10.86
CA LEU A 408 12.75 2.89 11.97
C LEU A 408 12.50 3.56 13.33
N LEU A 409 12.35 4.88 13.36
CA LEU A 409 12.05 5.66 14.57
C LEU A 409 10.56 5.68 14.95
N ASP A 410 9.71 4.93 14.24
CA ASP A 410 8.24 4.97 14.37
C ASP A 410 7.67 6.40 14.35
N SER A 411 8.35 7.28 13.63
CA SER A 411 8.10 8.73 13.57
C SER A 411 7.77 9.18 12.15
N ALA A 412 7.31 8.25 11.31
CA ALA A 412 7.04 8.50 9.91
C ALA A 412 5.90 9.53 9.75
N PRO A 413 6.18 10.75 9.24
CA PRO A 413 5.12 11.69 8.91
C PRO A 413 4.24 11.12 7.79
N THR A 414 3.04 11.68 7.62
CA THR A 414 2.16 11.26 6.52
C THR A 414 2.92 11.37 5.19
N ARG A 415 2.66 10.45 4.24
CA ARG A 415 3.38 10.41 2.94
C ARG A 415 3.30 11.75 2.21
N LYS A 416 2.18 12.45 2.38
CA LYS A 416 1.95 13.81 1.88
C LYS A 416 2.88 14.83 2.54
N ASP A 417 2.99 14.82 3.87
CA ASP A 417 3.86 15.76 4.60
C ASP A 417 5.34 15.50 4.32
N PHE A 418 5.74 14.23 4.20
CA PHE A 418 7.09 13.84 3.79
C PHE A 418 7.41 14.39 2.39
N ALA A 419 6.55 14.13 1.41
CA ALA A 419 6.75 14.60 0.04
C ALA A 419 6.75 16.13 -0.07
N ALA A 420 5.96 16.82 0.76
CA ALA A 420 5.91 18.28 0.79
C ALA A 420 7.25 18.91 1.19
N ARG A 421 8.05 18.28 2.08
CA ARG A 421 9.40 18.74 2.43
C ARG A 421 10.35 18.79 1.23
N TYR A 422 10.10 17.93 0.24
CA TYR A 422 10.87 17.83 -1.00
C TYR A 422 10.24 18.59 -2.17
N GLY A 423 9.12 19.29 -1.96
CA GLY A 423 8.36 19.95 -3.03
C GLY A 423 7.79 18.96 -4.05
N ARG A 424 7.41 17.76 -3.59
CA ARG A 424 6.88 16.67 -4.43
C ARG A 424 5.46 16.28 -3.98
N GLY A 425 4.75 15.56 -4.85
CA GLY A 425 3.40 15.05 -4.58
C GLY A 425 3.40 13.78 -3.73
N GLU A 426 2.25 13.43 -3.18
CA GLU A 426 2.06 12.27 -2.29
C GLU A 426 2.51 10.93 -2.91
N THR A 427 2.31 10.74 -4.21
CA THR A 427 2.76 9.55 -4.94
C THR A 427 4.28 9.38 -4.85
N TRP A 428 5.04 10.46 -5.02
CA TRP A 428 6.49 10.43 -4.87
C TRP A 428 6.91 10.07 -3.44
N GLY A 429 6.20 10.57 -2.42
CA GLY A 429 6.43 10.17 -1.04
C GLY A 429 6.17 8.68 -0.80
N ARG A 430 5.08 8.15 -1.35
CA ARG A 430 4.77 6.71 -1.30
C ARG A 430 5.87 5.88 -1.94
N ASP A 431 6.37 6.28 -3.10
CA ASP A 431 7.43 5.57 -3.82
C ASP A 431 8.72 5.57 -3.00
N ARG A 432 9.07 6.68 -2.34
CA ARG A 432 10.27 6.75 -1.49
C ARG A 432 10.20 5.87 -0.24
N TYR A 433 9.04 5.73 0.38
CA TYR A 433 8.88 4.77 1.48
C TYR A 433 8.97 3.31 0.99
N ALA A 434 8.44 3.01 -0.21
CA ALA A 434 8.56 1.67 -0.80
C ALA A 434 10.00 1.35 -1.20
N ASP A 435 10.71 2.31 -1.79
CA ASP A 435 12.13 2.17 -2.13
C ASP A 435 13.00 2.03 -0.88
N ALA A 436 12.66 2.74 0.21
CA ALA A 436 13.34 2.63 1.49
C ALA A 436 13.19 1.23 2.09
N ASP A 437 11.97 0.68 2.11
CA ASP A 437 11.70 -0.68 2.58
C ASP A 437 12.47 -1.72 1.76
N LYS A 438 12.43 -1.58 0.42
CA LYS A 438 13.18 -2.44 -0.49
C LYS A 438 14.69 -2.34 -0.27
N ALA A 439 15.24 -1.13 -0.14
CA ALA A 439 16.67 -0.91 0.07
C ALA A 439 17.15 -1.45 1.43
N MET A 440 16.33 -1.36 2.47
CA MET A 440 16.62 -1.95 3.79
C MET A 440 16.73 -3.49 3.76
N VAL A 441 16.04 -4.15 2.81
CA VAL A 441 16.07 -5.62 2.63
C VAL A 441 17.19 -6.06 1.70
N GLU A 442 17.43 -5.32 0.61
CA GLU A 442 18.36 -5.73 -0.44
C GLU A 442 19.82 -5.29 -0.22
N ASP A 443 20.05 -4.22 0.54
CA ASP A 443 21.39 -3.64 0.76
C ASP A 443 21.71 -3.54 2.27
N ALA A 444 22.55 -4.47 2.74
CA ALA A 444 22.96 -4.56 4.15
C ALA A 444 23.78 -3.34 4.60
N ASP A 445 24.57 -2.72 3.71
CA ASP A 445 25.37 -1.54 4.04
C ASP A 445 24.48 -0.30 4.17
N PHE A 446 23.45 -0.19 3.33
CA PHE A 446 22.42 0.83 3.46
C PHE A 446 21.68 0.70 4.80
N ALA A 447 21.25 -0.52 5.15
CA ALA A 447 20.56 -0.78 6.42
C ALA A 447 21.42 -0.42 7.64
N ALA A 448 22.71 -0.79 7.63
CA ALA A 448 23.64 -0.45 8.70
C ALA A 448 23.81 1.07 8.88
N ARG A 449 23.85 1.84 7.77
CA ARG A 449 23.93 3.31 7.82
C ARG A 449 22.65 3.94 8.37
N VAL A 450 21.48 3.40 8.02
CA VAL A 450 20.18 3.86 8.53
C VAL A 450 20.07 3.61 10.03
N LEU A 451 20.45 2.43 10.50
CA LEU A 451 20.50 2.08 11.93
C LEU A 451 21.40 3.04 12.72
N ALA A 452 22.62 3.27 12.24
CA ALA A 452 23.56 4.18 12.89
C ALA A 452 23.04 5.63 12.95
N GLU A 453 22.31 6.09 11.94
CA GLU A 453 21.68 7.42 11.96
C GLU A 453 20.46 7.48 12.89
N ALA A 454 19.65 6.42 12.94
CA ALA A 454 18.54 6.34 13.87
C ALA A 454 19.02 6.34 15.33
N GLU A 455 20.05 5.55 15.65
CA GLU A 455 20.70 5.53 16.96
C GLU A 455 21.20 6.93 17.36
N ARG A 456 21.88 7.63 16.45
CA ARG A 456 22.32 9.03 16.66
C ARG A 456 21.18 10.00 16.97
N ARG A 457 19.98 9.77 16.43
CA ARG A 457 18.81 10.64 16.68
C ARG A 457 18.07 10.27 17.97
N THR A 458 18.18 9.02 18.40
CA THR A 458 17.59 8.56 19.66
C THR A 458 18.45 8.83 20.88
N ASP A 459 19.79 8.87 20.72
CA ASP A 459 20.68 9.23 21.82
C ASP A 459 20.70 10.75 22.01
N PRO A 460 20.14 11.28 23.11
CA PRO A 460 20.29 12.68 23.42
C PRO A 460 21.77 12.93 23.74
N ALA A 461 22.48 13.61 22.85
CA ALA A 461 23.84 14.05 23.12
C ALA A 461 23.88 14.73 24.51
N PRO A 462 24.87 14.40 25.37
CA PRO A 462 24.97 15.03 26.68
C PRO A 462 25.08 16.53 26.46
N ALA A 463 24.09 17.27 26.94
CA ALA A 463 24.08 18.71 26.87
C ALA A 463 25.38 19.21 27.51
N HIS A 464 26.32 19.67 26.68
CA HIS A 464 27.51 20.36 27.16
C HIS A 464 27.02 21.59 27.93
N SER A 465 27.14 21.53 29.26
CA SER A 465 26.90 22.66 30.13
C SER A 465 27.92 23.75 29.78
N ALA A 466 27.42 24.82 29.17
CA ALA A 466 28.11 26.10 29.05
C ALA A 466 27.57 27.05 30.12
#